data_AF-A0A8C6UHE3-F1
#
_entry.id   AF-A0A8C6UHE3-F1
#
_cell.length_a   1.000
_cell.length_b   1.000
_cell.length_c   1.000
_cell.angle_alpha   90.00
_cell.angle_beta   90.00
_cell.angle_gamma   90.00
#
_symmetry.space_group_name_H-M   'P 1'
#
loop_
_entity.id
_entity.type
_entity.pdbx_description
1 polymer ?
#
loop_
_entity_poly.entity_id
_entity_poly.type
_entity_poly.pdbx_seq_one_letter_code
_entity_poly.pdbx_strand_id
1 'polypeptide(L)'
;MGCTLSAEERAALDRSKAIEKTLKKTDWLIRAFWGHGASGKSTIVKQMKIIHEDGFSGDDVKQYKPVVYSNTIQSLAAILRAMDSLGIEFGDKDRKVSHVLSE
;
A
#
# COMPACT_ATOMS: atom_id res chain seq x y z
N MET A 1 14.98 -5.38 -52.07
CA MET A 1 13.81 -4.48 -52.06
C MET A 1 13.71 -3.84 -50.68
N GLY A 2 14.21 -2.61 -50.55
CA GLY A 2 14.13 -1.84 -49.32
C GLY A 2 12.79 -1.14 -49.26
N CYS A 3 11.87 -1.66 -48.45
CA CYS A 3 10.67 -0.91 -48.08
C CYS A 3 11.10 0.23 -47.15
N THR A 4 11.13 1.44 -47.68
CA THR A 4 11.19 2.66 -46.89
C THR A 4 9.87 2.81 -46.16
N LEU A 5 9.83 2.47 -44.87
CA LEU A 5 8.69 2.80 -44.01
C LEU A 5 8.43 4.31 -44.11
N SER A 6 7.18 4.71 -44.28
CA SER A 6 6.79 6.12 -44.23
C SER A 6 7.21 6.74 -42.89
N ALA A 7 7.55 8.02 -42.88
CA ALA A 7 7.93 8.74 -41.65
C ALA A 7 6.84 8.59 -40.55
N GLU A 8 5.57 8.50 -40.94
CA GLU A 8 4.44 8.29 -40.03
C GLU A 8 4.39 6.88 -39.44
N GLU A 9 4.68 5.84 -40.24
CA GLU A 9 4.71 4.45 -39.78
C GLU A 9 5.86 4.23 -38.80
N ARG A 10 7.00 4.89 -39.03
CA ARG A 10 8.14 4.87 -38.11
C ARG A 10 7.82 5.56 -36.79
N ALA A 11 7.15 6.72 -36.84
CA ALA A 11 6.69 7.43 -35.64
C ALA A 11 5.59 6.66 -34.87
N ALA A 12 4.72 5.92 -35.57
CA ALA A 12 3.73 5.05 -34.94
C ALA A 12 4.39 3.84 -34.25
N LEU A 13 5.38 3.22 -34.90
CA LEU A 13 6.15 2.12 -34.33
C LEU A 13 6.94 2.54 -33.10
N ASP A 14 7.57 3.72 -33.14
CA ASP A 14 8.33 4.26 -32.01
C ASP A 14 7.42 4.62 -30.82
N ARG A 15 6.22 5.16 -31.08
CA ARG A 15 5.19 5.36 -30.05
C ARG A 15 4.72 4.03 -29.45
N SER A 16 4.46 3.02 -30.27
CA SER A 16 4.05 1.68 -29.81
C SER A 16 5.11 1.01 -28.94
N LYS A 17 6.40 1.09 -29.35
CA LYS A 17 7.54 0.60 -28.56
C LYS A 17 7.71 1.34 -27.24
N ALA A 18 7.47 2.66 -27.21
CA ALA A 18 7.52 3.44 -25.98
C ALA A 18 6.42 3.00 -25.00
N ILE A 19 5.18 2.79 -25.50
CA ILE A 19 4.05 2.28 -24.72
C ILE A 19 4.38 0.90 -24.14
N GLU A 20 4.89 -0.03 -24.96
CA GLU A 20 5.25 -1.38 -24.50
C GLU A 20 6.36 -1.36 -23.43
N LYS A 21 7.34 -0.45 -23.57
CA LYS A 21 8.39 -0.25 -22.58
C LYS A 21 7.85 0.32 -21.27
N THR A 22 6.89 1.25 -21.32
CA THR A 22 6.22 1.74 -20.11
C THR A 22 5.36 0.65 -19.47
N LEU A 23 4.62 -0.14 -20.25
CA LEU A 23 3.76 -1.21 -19.74
C LEU A 23 4.57 -2.30 -19.02
N LYS A 24 5.69 -2.75 -19.63
CA LYS A 24 6.64 -3.67 -18.99
C LYS A 24 7.26 -3.07 -17.74
N LYS A 25 7.51 -1.75 -17.74
CA LYS A 25 8.00 -1.04 -16.54
C LYS A 25 7.00 -1.04 -15.41
N THR A 26 5.73 -0.78 -15.72
CA THR A 26 4.66 -0.78 -14.73
C THR A 26 4.40 -2.21 -14.21
N ASP A 27 4.47 -3.23 -15.07
CA ASP A 27 4.26 -4.63 -14.68
C ASP A 27 5.33 -5.14 -13.70
N TRP A 28 6.63 -4.86 -13.93
CA TRP A 28 7.66 -5.25 -12.96
C TRP A 28 7.53 -4.47 -11.65
N LEU A 29 7.16 -3.18 -11.71
CA LEU A 29 6.91 -2.37 -10.51
C LEU A 29 5.75 -2.94 -9.72
N ILE A 30 4.63 -3.26 -10.38
CA ILE A 30 3.46 -3.89 -9.76
C ILE A 30 3.86 -5.24 -9.16
N ARG A 31 4.54 -6.13 -9.89
CA ARG A 31 5.01 -7.42 -9.36
C ARG A 31 5.94 -7.28 -8.16
N ALA A 32 6.88 -6.34 -8.19
CA ALA A 32 7.79 -6.06 -7.08
C ALA A 32 7.05 -5.45 -5.88
N PHE A 33 6.02 -4.62 -6.12
CA PHE A 33 5.26 -3.95 -5.07
C PHE A 33 4.10 -4.77 -4.49
N TRP A 34 3.58 -5.75 -5.22
CA TRP A 34 2.39 -6.50 -4.84
C TRP A 34 2.71 -7.94 -4.41
N GLY A 35 3.90 -8.47 -4.73
CA GLY A 35 4.27 -9.88 -4.50
C GLY A 35 4.62 -10.30 -3.06
N HIS A 36 4.49 -9.42 -2.06
CA HIS A 36 4.76 -9.81 -0.66
C HIS A 36 3.82 -9.05 0.28
N GLY A 37 2.94 -9.74 1.00
CA GLY A 37 2.23 -9.11 2.11
C GLY A 37 3.23 -8.58 3.15
N ALA A 38 3.03 -7.35 3.62
CA ALA A 38 3.68 -6.78 4.81
C ALA A 38 5.22 -6.68 4.87
N SER A 39 5.96 -6.69 3.75
CA SER A 39 7.43 -6.55 3.77
C SER A 39 7.97 -5.12 3.90
N GLY A 40 7.17 -4.16 4.39
CA GLY A 40 7.62 -2.76 4.55
C GLY A 40 7.72 -1.92 3.27
N LYS A 41 7.19 -2.40 2.13
CA LYS A 41 7.27 -1.69 0.84
C LYS A 41 6.60 -0.31 0.87
N SER A 42 5.45 -0.21 1.52
CA SER A 42 4.79 1.09 1.73
C SER A 42 5.65 2.04 2.55
N THR A 43 6.42 1.53 3.52
CA THR A 43 7.38 2.32 4.29
C THR A 43 8.50 2.86 3.40
N ILE A 44 9.06 2.04 2.51
CA ILE A 44 10.10 2.49 1.57
C ILE A 44 9.59 3.61 0.66
N VAL A 45 8.36 3.50 0.12
CA VAL A 45 7.77 4.58 -0.71
C VAL A 45 7.55 5.85 0.10
N LYS A 46 7.03 5.74 1.32
CA LYS A 46 6.82 6.89 2.19
C LYS A 46 8.14 7.59 2.53
N GLN A 47 9.22 6.83 2.75
CA GLN A 47 10.56 7.40 2.95
C GLN A 47 11.09 8.08 1.69
N MET A 48 10.87 7.51 0.50
CA MET A 48 11.24 8.18 -0.76
C MET A 48 10.50 9.50 -0.97
N LYS A 49 9.21 9.57 -0.63
CA LYS A 49 8.43 10.82 -0.63
C LYS A 49 8.97 11.85 0.36
N ILE A 50 9.49 11.43 1.52
CA ILE A 50 10.11 12.35 2.50
C ILE A 50 11.46 12.89 1.99
N ILE A 51 12.27 12.06 1.34
CA ILE A 51 13.65 12.42 0.96
C ILE A 51 13.71 13.17 -0.38
N HIS A 52 12.85 12.82 -1.33
CA HIS A 52 12.95 13.28 -2.73
C HIS A 52 11.76 14.15 -3.19
N GLU A 53 10.69 14.26 -2.40
CA GLU A 53 9.56 15.16 -2.66
C GLU A 53 9.39 16.12 -1.47
N ASP A 54 8.42 17.03 -1.52
CA ASP A 54 8.13 18.01 -0.46
C ASP A 54 7.48 17.41 0.82
N GLY A 55 7.66 16.10 1.05
CA GLY A 55 7.07 15.39 2.19
C GLY A 55 5.54 15.26 2.11
N PHE A 56 4.87 15.24 3.26
CA PHE A 56 3.41 15.07 3.35
C PHE A 56 2.71 16.41 3.62
N SER A 57 1.73 16.72 2.78
CA SER A 57 0.90 17.92 2.90
C SER A 57 -0.14 17.81 4.03
N GLY A 58 -0.76 18.93 4.39
CA GLY A 58 -1.86 18.94 5.35
C GLY A 58 -3.06 18.09 4.93
N ASP A 59 -3.32 17.96 3.62
CA ASP A 59 -4.39 17.11 3.09
C ASP A 59 -4.01 15.62 3.10
N ASP A 60 -2.74 15.29 2.86
CA ASP A 60 -2.23 13.92 3.07
C ASP A 60 -2.46 13.48 4.52
N VAL A 61 -2.19 14.36 5.49
CA VAL A 61 -2.41 14.06 6.92
C VAL A 61 -3.89 13.80 7.22
N LYS A 62 -4.81 14.58 6.64
CA LYS A 62 -6.26 14.34 6.80
C LYS A 62 -6.68 12.99 6.25
N GLN A 63 -6.10 12.57 5.13
CA GLN A 63 -6.37 11.25 4.54
C GLN A 63 -5.78 10.10 5.37
N TYR A 64 -4.63 10.28 6.01
CA TYR A 64 -4.02 9.24 6.84
C TYR A 64 -4.65 9.10 8.23
N LYS A 65 -5.22 10.16 8.81
CA LYS A 65 -5.91 10.12 10.11
C LYS A 65 -6.90 8.96 10.28
N PRO A 66 -7.89 8.75 9.39
CA PRO A 66 -8.83 7.64 9.52
C PRO A 66 -8.14 6.26 9.43
N VAL A 67 -7.07 6.15 8.64
CA VAL A 67 -6.28 4.92 8.53
C VAL A 67 -5.59 4.61 9.87
N VAL A 68 -5.03 5.63 10.54
CA VAL A 68 -4.43 5.46 11.87
C VAL A 68 -5.48 5.00 12.88
N TYR A 69 -6.64 5.66 12.94
CA TYR A 69 -7.71 5.26 13.85
C TYR A 69 -8.19 3.83 13.62
N SER A 70 -8.42 3.45 12.35
CA SER A 70 -8.81 2.09 11.98
C SER A 70 -7.76 1.08 12.42
N ASN A 71 -6.48 1.34 12.17
CA ASN A 71 -5.40 0.43 12.55
C ASN A 71 -5.29 0.29 14.07
N THR A 72 -5.45 1.38 14.84
CA THR A 72 -5.41 1.34 16.30
C THR A 72 -6.54 0.48 16.86
N ILE A 73 -7.78 0.68 16.38
CA ILE A 73 -8.95 -0.09 16.83
C ILE A 73 -8.81 -1.57 16.46
N GLN A 74 -8.43 -1.87 15.22
CA GLN A 74 -8.23 -3.25 14.76
C GLN A 74 -7.11 -3.96 15.52
N SER A 75 -6.00 -3.25 15.78
CA SER A 75 -4.87 -3.80 16.54
C SER A 75 -5.28 -4.09 17.98
N LEU A 76 -6.04 -3.19 18.62
CA LEU A 76 -6.59 -3.42 19.95
C LEU A 76 -7.54 -4.63 19.97
N ALA A 77 -8.47 -4.71 19.00
CA ALA A 77 -9.39 -5.85 18.89
C ALA A 77 -8.63 -7.18 18.69
N ALA A 78 -7.56 -7.18 17.89
CA ALA A 78 -6.71 -8.35 17.69
C ALA A 78 -6.01 -8.77 19.00
N ILE A 79 -5.50 -7.82 19.78
CA ILE A 79 -4.90 -8.08 21.09
C ILE A 79 -5.93 -8.68 22.04
N LEU A 80 -7.13 -8.10 22.14
CA LEU A 80 -8.19 -8.60 23.02
C LEU A 80 -8.59 -10.04 22.67
N ARG A 81 -8.80 -10.33 21.38
CA ARG A 81 -9.08 -11.70 20.90
C ARG A 81 -7.94 -12.67 21.21
N ALA A 82 -6.68 -12.22 21.10
CA ALA A 82 -5.51 -13.02 21.43
C ALA A 82 -5.42 -13.28 22.95
N MET A 83 -5.74 -12.30 23.79
CA MET A 83 -5.80 -12.47 25.24
C MET A 83 -6.83 -13.54 25.64
N ASP A 84 -8.02 -13.51 25.04
CA ASP A 84 -9.04 -14.54 25.25
C ASP A 84 -8.54 -15.92 24.79
N SER A 85 -7.90 -16.00 23.62
CA SER A 85 -7.36 -17.25 23.08
C SER A 85 -6.22 -17.84 23.92
N LEU A 86 -5.41 -16.98 24.55
CA LEU A 86 -4.29 -17.36 25.39
C LEU A 86 -4.67 -17.50 26.87
N GLY A 87 -5.93 -17.20 27.24
CA GLY A 87 -6.40 -17.24 28.63
C GLY A 87 -5.74 -16.18 29.53
N ILE A 88 -5.29 -15.06 28.98
CA ILE A 88 -4.67 -13.97 29.74
C ILE A 88 -5.76 -13.08 30.32
N GLU A 89 -5.89 -13.06 31.65
CA GLU A 89 -6.86 -12.21 32.33
C GLU A 89 -6.46 -10.73 32.29
N PHE A 90 -7.47 -9.85 32.29
CA PHE A 90 -7.24 -8.42 32.49
C PHE A 90 -6.70 -8.16 33.89
N GLY A 91 -5.70 -7.29 34.00
CA GLY A 91 -5.18 -6.85 35.31
C GLY A 91 -6.22 -6.10 36.16
N ASP A 92 -7.22 -5.52 35.50
CA ASP A 92 -8.38 -4.87 36.12
C ASP A 92 -9.65 -5.60 35.65
N LYS A 93 -10.35 -6.22 36.60
CA LYS A 93 -11.49 -7.11 36.31
C LYS A 93 -12.70 -6.37 35.76
N ASP A 94 -12.82 -5.07 36.04
CA ASP A 94 -13.91 -4.23 35.54
C ASP A 94 -13.77 -3.92 34.04
N ARG A 95 -12.58 -4.16 33.46
CA ARG A 95 -12.31 -3.98 32.03
C ARG A 95 -12.75 -5.16 31.17
N LYS A 96 -13.14 -6.27 31.79
CA LYS A 96 -13.68 -7.42 31.07
C LYS A 96 -15.12 -7.11 30.66
N VAL A 97 -15.28 -6.47 29.51
CA VAL A 97 -16.59 -6.22 28.92
C VAL A 97 -17.05 -7.48 28.19
N SER A 98 -18.16 -8.07 28.62
CA SER A 98 -18.68 -9.36 28.15
C SER A 98 -19.21 -9.38 26.71
N HIS A 99 -19.27 -8.23 26.03
CA HIS A 99 -19.80 -8.11 24.67
C HIS A 99 -19.15 -6.94 23.95
N VAL A 100 -18.06 -7.16 23.22
CA VAL A 100 -17.58 -6.15 22.26
C VAL A 100 -17.08 -6.85 21.00
N LEU A 101 -17.88 -6.72 19.93
CA LEU A 101 -17.59 -6.96 18.50
C LEU A 101 -17.78 -8.39 17.97
N SER A 102 -19.03 -8.86 18.01
CA SER A 102 -19.58 -9.79 17.01
C SER A 102 -20.41 -9.01 15.99
N GLU A 103 -19.78 -8.58 14.91
CA GLU A 103 -20.32 -8.49 13.53
C GLU A 103 -19.15 -8.68 12.56
#